data_AF-A0A8T5RRV5-F1
#
_entry.id   AF-A0A8T5RRV5-F1
#
_cell.length_a   1.000
_cell.length_b   1.000
_cell.length_c   1.000
_cell.angle_alpha   90.00
_cell.angle_beta   90.00
_cell.angle_gamma   90.00
#
_symmetry.space_group_name_H-M   'P 1'
#
loop_
_entity.id
_entity.type
_entity.pdbx_description
1 polymer ?
#
loop_
_entity_poly.entity_id
_entity_poly.type
_entity_poly.pdbx_seq_one_letter_code
_entity_poly.pdbx_strand_id
1 'polypeptide(L)'
;MAKEGIYGEYAVHEMPEHYLNTYFSKKITELGPKYTLCKEVKDKVEFIQEDIISGHNKNNIYDVIFCRNFFIYINLSARENLLINIDKKIHEGGLLILGGSENIPRENSTFNNISIRDHFYIKNLANKPNSYKNALSSIFPSRIQKRTTKKGNLSKNLSGTGELKEKPKSSVKAINPIEKILKRKKPKKEKKLTELDINPLIEPAEVRITGIVVNNGIKQTAPKVNLIHPLENKEEPVKTEDNKLIKREILLKQRENEIEKKEKFIEEQYKILEFEQKEVEKLLYQTNEKEKDITNRLLVLERVKRQIEQRERALNLREEQLEKRLVKIGQYSKKMIQQELQISNQSKKLDNFDETEDSFTLYEEKRMDQVKIHGNKKEIIIKMGYYGLIQSYDRNMSATKFRIEGLGSGIGLILRDLKNNVFAMSHISLPRSSASKQGYHLLFPHTFADTSVKDLINNLLYNGASRENVKALIVGGAKLFLDYDMTYQENIDTIKKELQALEIKIDAEDIGGLSERSVLYDTINDSLSVKKSWEFQYRKIT
;
A
#
# COMPACT_ATOMS: atom_id res chain seq x y z
N MET A 1 36.86 14.58 14.28
CA MET A 1 35.65 15.11 13.61
C MET A 1 34.87 16.14 14.44
N ALA A 2 34.17 15.79 15.53
CA ALA A 2 33.34 16.77 16.26
C ALA A 2 34.16 17.95 16.84
N LYS A 3 35.33 17.68 17.45
CA LYS A 3 36.29 18.70 17.94
C LYS A 3 36.83 19.61 16.84
N GLU A 4 36.95 19.11 15.61
CA GLU A 4 37.45 19.90 14.48
C GLU A 4 36.42 20.96 14.05
N GLY A 5 35.12 20.66 14.18
CA GLY A 5 34.04 21.58 13.84
C GLY A 5 33.98 21.89 12.33
N ILE A 6 34.32 20.90 11.50
CA ILE A 6 34.32 21.01 10.03
C ILE A 6 33.16 20.17 9.49
N TYR A 7 32.28 20.82 8.74
CA TYR A 7 31.04 20.24 8.25
C TYR A 7 30.94 20.37 6.73
N GLY A 8 30.28 19.41 6.09
CA GLY A 8 29.89 19.55 4.68
C GLY A 8 28.59 20.35 4.54
N GLU A 9 28.26 20.74 3.32
CA GLU A 9 27.02 21.47 2.99
C GLU A 9 25.75 20.77 3.50
N TYR A 10 25.67 19.45 3.36
CA TYR A 10 24.53 18.68 3.86
C TYR A 10 24.37 18.79 5.38
N ALA A 11 25.46 18.83 6.16
CA ALA A 11 25.36 18.93 7.62
C ALA A 11 24.86 20.30 8.10
N VAL A 12 24.86 21.31 7.23
CA VAL A 12 24.42 22.68 7.57
C VAL A 12 23.19 23.13 6.78
N HIS A 13 22.58 22.27 5.96
CA HIS A 13 21.54 22.67 5.01
C HIS A 13 20.25 23.19 5.68
N GLU A 14 19.94 22.76 6.90
CA GLU A 14 18.80 23.24 7.69
C GLU A 14 19.15 24.48 8.55
N MET A 15 20.41 24.91 8.55
CA MET A 15 20.86 26.03 9.36
C MET A 15 20.43 27.36 8.71
N PRO A 16 19.78 28.27 9.46
CA PRO A 16 19.46 29.60 8.95
C PRO A 16 20.71 30.33 8.43
N GLU A 17 20.59 31.02 7.29
CA GLU A 17 21.73 31.65 6.61
C GLU A 17 22.50 32.64 7.49
N HIS A 18 21.81 33.39 8.35
CA HIS A 18 22.46 34.34 9.25
C HIS A 18 23.44 33.66 10.21
N TYR A 19 23.13 32.44 10.69
CA TYR A 19 24.05 31.68 11.54
C TYR A 19 25.23 31.13 10.74
N LEU A 20 25.00 30.70 9.50
CA LEU A 20 26.08 30.27 8.61
C LEU A 20 27.06 31.41 8.33
N ASN A 21 26.55 32.59 8.02
CA ASN A 21 27.37 33.75 7.70
C ASN A 21 28.12 34.30 8.93
N THR A 22 27.54 34.17 10.12
CA THR A 22 28.14 34.71 11.36
C THR A 22 29.16 33.76 11.97
N TYR A 23 28.86 32.46 12.03
CA TYR A 23 29.62 31.50 12.82
C TYR A 23 30.42 30.49 12.00
N PHE A 24 30.26 30.45 10.68
CA PHE A 24 31.00 29.53 9.83
C PHE A 24 31.83 30.27 8.78
N SER A 25 33.01 29.73 8.52
CA SER A 25 33.81 30.08 7.36
C SER A 25 33.62 29.03 6.27
N LYS A 26 33.18 29.45 5.09
CA LYS A 26 33.02 28.57 3.93
C LYS A 26 34.33 28.52 3.14
N LYS A 27 34.90 27.33 2.97
CA LYS A 27 36.04 27.07 2.09
C LYS A 27 35.63 26.08 1.00
N ILE A 28 35.90 26.42 -0.25
CA ILE A 28 35.70 25.51 -1.38
C ILE A 28 36.91 24.58 -1.42
N THR A 29 36.64 23.27 -1.44
CA THR A 29 37.66 22.24 -1.59
C THR A 29 37.37 21.42 -2.84
N GLU A 30 38.31 20.59 -3.29
CA GLU A 30 38.08 19.61 -4.37
C GLU A 30 36.91 18.67 -4.07
N LEU A 31 36.61 18.48 -2.78
CA LEU A 31 35.49 17.70 -2.26
C LEU A 31 34.27 18.59 -1.89
N GLY A 32 34.10 19.73 -2.54
CA GLY A 32 32.96 20.64 -2.34
C GLY A 32 33.12 21.60 -1.15
N PRO A 33 32.09 22.39 -0.83
CA PRO A 33 32.17 23.41 0.20
C PRO A 33 32.22 22.78 1.60
N LYS A 34 33.23 23.20 2.37
CA LYS A 34 33.39 22.88 3.78
C LYS A 34 33.08 24.12 4.60
N TYR A 35 32.32 23.92 5.67
CA TYR A 35 31.92 24.93 6.63
C TYR A 35 32.68 24.67 7.92
N THR A 36 33.61 25.55 8.26
CA THR A 36 34.40 25.46 9.49
C THR A 36 33.84 26.42 10.51
N LEU A 37 33.42 25.88 11.65
CA LEU A 37 32.88 26.62 12.78
C LEU A 37 33.96 27.54 13.38
N CYS A 38 33.58 28.78 13.71
CA CYS A 38 34.47 29.77 14.29
C CYS A 38 34.94 29.35 15.68
N LYS A 39 36.12 29.83 16.06
CA LYS A 39 36.77 29.45 17.32
C LYS A 39 35.96 29.90 18.54
N GLU A 40 35.29 31.05 18.48
CA GLU A 40 34.47 31.60 19.57
C GLU A 40 33.34 30.67 20.02
N VAL A 41 32.74 29.92 19.09
CA VAL A 41 31.71 28.91 19.43
C VAL A 41 32.38 27.64 19.93
N LYS A 42 33.46 27.20 19.28
CA LYS A 42 34.21 25.99 19.67
C LYS A 42 34.74 26.06 21.09
N ASP A 43 35.25 27.22 21.49
CA ASP A 43 35.85 27.44 22.82
C ASP A 43 34.79 27.38 23.95
N LYS A 44 33.49 27.43 23.62
CA LYS A 44 32.38 27.24 24.58
C LYS A 44 31.96 25.78 24.74
N VAL A 45 32.57 24.84 24.00
CA VAL A 45 32.19 23.44 23.98
C VAL A 45 33.35 22.56 24.44
N GLU A 46 33.14 21.86 25.56
CA GLU A 46 34.05 20.81 26.02
C GLU A 46 33.58 19.44 25.49
N PHE A 47 34.49 18.68 24.89
CA PHE A 47 34.22 17.32 24.42
C PHE A 47 34.86 16.30 25.37
N ILE A 48 34.02 15.46 25.96
CA ILE A 48 34.40 14.43 26.92
C ILE A 48 34.04 13.06 26.32
N GLN A 49 34.93 12.07 26.44
CA GLN A 49 34.71 10.70 25.98
C GLN A 49 34.54 9.78 27.19
N GLU A 50 33.29 9.40 27.48
CA GLU A 50 32.92 8.60 28.66
C GLU A 50 31.75 7.66 28.34
N ASP A 51 31.62 6.57 29.10
CA ASP A 51 30.38 5.78 29.17
C ASP A 51 29.45 6.39 30.22
N ILE A 52 28.48 7.16 29.74
CA ILE A 52 27.50 7.88 30.56
C ILE A 52 26.55 6.95 31.35
N ILE A 53 26.46 5.66 30.99
CA ILE A 53 25.66 4.68 31.74
C ILE A 53 26.38 4.32 33.04
N SER A 54 27.71 4.26 33.00
CA SER A 54 28.57 3.96 34.13
C SER A 54 28.79 5.20 35.03
N GLY A 55 28.73 6.40 34.48
CA GLY A 55 28.82 7.65 35.25
C GLY A 55 29.29 8.83 34.40
N HIS A 56 29.45 9.99 35.06
CA HIS A 56 30.02 11.19 34.44
C HIS A 56 31.04 11.81 35.40
N ASN A 57 32.30 11.92 34.96
CA ASN A 57 33.41 12.20 35.87
C ASN A 57 33.49 13.67 36.29
N LYS A 58 32.89 14.59 35.53
CA LYS A 58 32.85 16.00 35.93
C LYS A 58 31.91 16.20 37.10
N ASN A 59 32.31 17.01 38.07
CA ASN A 59 31.49 17.36 39.23
C ASN A 59 30.42 18.42 38.92
N ASN A 60 30.34 18.89 37.69
CA ASN A 60 29.35 19.85 37.25
C ASN A 60 27.92 19.29 37.38
N ILE A 61 27.00 20.19 37.73
CA ILE A 61 25.56 19.99 37.62
C ILE A 61 25.09 20.88 36.47
N TYR A 62 24.17 20.36 35.66
CA TYR A 62 23.73 20.99 34.42
C TYR A 62 22.31 21.54 34.56
N ASP A 63 22.06 22.69 33.94
CA ASP A 63 20.72 23.28 33.85
C ASP A 63 19.85 22.55 32.81
N VAL A 64 20.48 22.13 31.71
CA VAL A 64 19.83 21.45 30.58
C VAL A 64 20.66 20.25 30.17
N ILE A 65 20.01 19.10 30.00
CA ILE A 65 20.63 17.89 29.47
C ILE A 65 19.89 17.47 28.21
N PHE A 66 20.64 17.34 27.11
CA PHE A 66 20.15 16.77 25.86
C PHE A 66 20.60 15.31 25.77
N CYS A 67 19.66 14.37 25.85
CA CYS A 67 19.92 12.93 25.72
C CYS A 67 19.00 12.37 24.64
N ARG A 68 19.18 12.83 23.40
CA ARG A 68 18.26 12.56 22.29
C ARG A 68 18.71 11.36 21.47
N ASN A 69 17.77 10.49 21.14
CA ASN A 69 17.96 9.34 20.25
C ASN A 69 18.99 8.31 20.76
N PHE A 70 19.31 8.31 22.05
CA PHE A 70 20.23 7.37 22.67
C PHE A 70 19.55 6.16 23.34
N PHE A 71 18.36 6.36 23.93
CA PHE A 71 17.62 5.32 24.68
C PHE A 71 17.22 4.13 23.83
N ILE A 72 17.14 4.32 22.52
CA ILE A 72 16.82 3.26 21.54
C ILE A 72 17.95 2.26 21.35
N TYR A 73 19.18 2.59 21.75
CA TYR A 73 20.36 1.74 21.63
C TYR A 73 20.67 0.93 22.88
N ILE A 74 20.04 1.25 24.01
CA ILE A 74 20.35 0.67 25.32
C ILE A 74 19.17 -0.09 25.91
N ASN A 75 19.48 -1.15 26.67
CA ASN A 75 18.47 -1.97 27.34
C ASN A 75 17.79 -1.22 28.50
N LEU A 76 16.78 -1.83 29.11
CA LEU A 76 16.01 -1.18 30.19
C LEU A 76 16.87 -0.86 31.42
N SER A 77 17.71 -1.79 31.86
CA SER A 77 18.58 -1.60 33.03
C SER A 77 19.62 -0.49 32.80
N ALA A 78 20.24 -0.46 31.63
CA ALA A 78 21.16 0.61 31.25
C ALA A 78 20.47 1.98 31.18
N ARG A 79 19.22 2.01 30.69
CA ARG A 79 18.41 3.23 30.69
C ARG A 79 18.09 3.72 32.09
N GLU A 80 17.74 2.82 33.00
CA GLU A 80 17.48 3.16 34.41
C GLU A 80 18.74 3.71 35.07
N ASN A 81 19.89 3.07 34.88
CA ASN A 81 21.18 3.55 35.39
C ASN A 81 21.55 4.93 34.82
N LEU A 82 21.34 5.12 33.51
CA LEU A 82 21.55 6.41 32.86
C LEU A 82 20.64 7.49 33.44
N LEU A 83 19.35 7.20 33.66
CA LEU A 83 18.42 8.15 34.26
C LEU A 83 18.80 8.51 35.70
N ILE A 84 19.32 7.55 36.49
CA ILE A 84 19.87 7.81 37.82
C ILE A 84 21.08 8.75 37.74
N ASN A 85 21.98 8.54 36.77
CA ASN A 85 23.14 9.40 36.57
C ASN A 85 22.74 10.81 36.13
N ILE A 86 21.77 10.91 35.20
CA ILE A 86 21.21 12.19 34.75
C ILE A 86 20.55 12.92 35.92
N ASP A 87 19.77 12.23 36.75
CA ASP A 87 19.12 12.83 37.91
C ASP A 87 20.15 13.49 38.86
N LYS A 88 21.27 12.80 39.13
CA LYS A 88 22.36 13.33 39.97
C LYS A 88 23.09 14.53 39.35
N LYS A 89 23.06 14.67 38.02
CA LYS A 89 23.81 15.68 37.27
C LYS A 89 22.95 16.81 36.73
N ILE A 90 21.65 16.82 36.99
CA ILE A 90 20.76 17.92 36.60
C ILE A 90 20.26 18.69 37.81
N HIS A 91 20.18 20.02 37.67
CA HIS A 91 19.63 20.87 38.71
C HIS A 91 18.15 20.55 38.98
N GLU A 92 17.71 20.83 40.20
CA GLU A 92 16.30 20.86 40.55
C GLU A 92 15.56 21.86 39.64
N GLY A 93 14.51 21.43 38.94
CA GLY A 93 13.84 22.23 37.92
C GLY A 93 14.54 22.28 36.55
N GLY A 94 15.69 21.63 36.40
CA GLY A 94 16.42 21.57 35.14
C GLY A 94 15.66 20.79 34.07
N LEU A 95 16.02 21.06 32.82
CA LEU A 95 15.32 20.58 31.63
C LEU A 95 16.07 19.38 31.01
N LEU A 96 15.40 18.24 30.93
CA LEU A 96 15.85 17.07 30.20
C LEU A 96 15.08 16.95 28.88
N ILE A 97 15.82 16.84 27.78
CA ILE A 97 15.26 16.74 26.42
C ILE A 97 15.63 15.39 25.81
N LEU A 98 14.62 14.64 25.40
CA LEU A 98 14.77 13.33 24.76
C LEU A 98 14.41 13.36 23.26
N GLY A 99 14.67 12.25 22.58
CA GLY A 99 14.24 12.03 21.19
C GLY A 99 12.74 11.75 21.08
N GLY A 100 12.16 11.98 19.90
CA GLY A 100 10.70 11.87 19.68
C GLY A 100 10.10 10.47 19.79
N SER A 101 10.92 9.44 20.02
CA SER A 101 10.49 8.06 20.25
C SER A 101 10.90 7.55 21.64
N GLU A 102 11.41 8.44 22.49
CA GLU A 102 12.03 8.10 23.77
C GLU A 102 11.18 8.65 24.91
N ASN A 103 10.75 7.76 25.80
CA ASN A 103 9.90 8.12 26.92
C ASN A 103 10.50 7.62 28.23
N ILE A 104 10.38 8.44 29.26
CA ILE A 104 10.63 8.06 30.64
C ILE A 104 9.36 7.37 31.18
N PRO A 105 9.45 6.15 31.74
CA PRO A 105 8.34 5.49 32.41
C PRO A 105 7.75 6.38 33.51
N ARG A 106 6.42 6.38 33.68
CA ARG A 106 5.73 7.27 34.63
C ARG A 106 5.95 6.89 36.10
N GLU A 107 6.39 5.67 36.36
CA GLU A 107 6.52 5.14 37.72
C GLU A 107 7.82 5.64 38.37
N ASN A 108 7.70 6.30 39.52
CA ASN A 108 8.81 6.75 40.38
C ASN A 108 9.86 7.68 39.75
N SER A 109 9.59 8.30 38.59
CA SER A 109 10.54 9.24 37.99
C SER A 109 10.40 10.64 38.60
N THR A 110 11.52 11.24 39.01
CA THR A 110 11.65 12.66 39.38
C THR A 110 11.37 13.61 38.20
N PHE A 111 11.23 13.08 36.98
CA PHE A 111 11.09 13.86 35.75
C PHE A 111 9.63 13.98 35.30
N ASN A 112 9.07 15.19 35.34
CA ASN A 112 7.71 15.47 34.88
C ASN A 112 7.72 15.89 33.40
N ASN A 113 6.97 15.19 32.56
CA ASN A 113 6.81 15.57 31.15
C ASN A 113 5.98 16.86 31.02
N ILE A 114 6.57 17.90 30.40
CA ILE A 114 5.92 19.20 30.16
C ILE A 114 5.47 19.39 28.71
N SER A 115 6.08 18.66 27.76
CA SER A 115 5.66 18.62 26.36
C SER A 115 5.73 17.19 25.86
N ILE A 116 4.55 16.57 25.69
CA ILE A 116 4.44 15.20 25.17
C ILE A 116 4.94 15.14 23.73
N ARG A 117 4.66 16.18 22.93
CA ARG A 117 5.08 16.24 21.53
C ARG A 117 6.60 16.32 21.40
N ASP A 118 7.20 17.21 22.20
CA ASP A 118 8.62 17.55 22.05
C ASP A 118 9.52 16.74 23.02
N HIS A 119 8.91 15.91 23.87
CA HIS A 119 9.57 15.02 24.85
C HIS A 119 10.48 15.79 25.81
N PHE A 120 9.94 16.86 26.37
CA PHE A 120 10.61 17.72 27.35
C PHE A 120 10.17 17.36 28.76
N TYR A 121 11.14 17.25 29.67
CA TYR A 121 10.94 16.82 31.04
C TYR A 121 11.61 17.78 32.02
N ILE A 122 10.96 18.07 33.14
CA ILE A 122 11.52 18.88 34.22
C ILE A 122 11.71 18.05 35.47
N LYS A 123 12.89 18.14 36.08
CA LYS A 123 13.16 17.50 37.37
C LYS A 123 12.37 18.17 38.50
N ASN A 124 11.65 17.36 39.27
CA ASN A 124 10.89 17.70 40.46
C ASN A 124 10.00 18.93 40.31
N LEU A 125 9.25 19.00 39.20
CA LEU A 125 8.37 20.14 38.91
C LEU A 125 7.36 20.38 40.04
N ALA A 126 6.91 19.32 40.72
CA ALA A 126 6.01 19.42 41.86
C ALA A 126 6.54 20.35 42.96
N ASN A 127 7.85 20.35 43.21
CA ASN A 127 8.51 21.10 44.29
C ASN A 127 8.81 22.56 43.92
N LYS A 128 8.51 22.98 42.69
CA LYS A 128 8.77 24.36 42.23
C LYS A 128 7.62 25.31 42.58
N PRO A 129 7.93 26.60 42.82
CA PRO A 129 6.92 27.60 43.16
C PRO A 129 5.91 27.80 42.03
N ASN A 130 4.71 28.27 42.37
CA ASN A 130 3.64 28.48 41.39
C ASN A 130 4.02 29.50 40.30
N SER A 131 4.88 30.48 40.60
CA SER A 131 5.42 31.40 39.59
C SER A 131 6.17 30.67 38.47
N TYR A 132 6.97 29.65 38.82
CA TYR A 132 7.71 28.81 37.86
C TYR A 132 6.75 27.96 37.02
N LYS A 133 5.77 27.31 37.67
CA LYS A 133 4.75 26.51 36.98
C LYS A 133 3.90 27.35 36.01
N ASN A 134 3.57 28.59 36.39
CA ASN A 134 2.83 29.53 35.56
C ASN A 134 3.66 30.04 34.37
N ALA A 135 4.95 30.29 34.55
CA ALA A 135 5.85 30.64 33.45
C ALA A 135 6.01 29.46 32.46
N LEU A 136 6.08 28.23 32.98
CA LEU A 136 6.13 27.04 32.12
C LEU A 136 4.85 26.83 31.32
N SER A 137 3.68 27.03 31.94
CA SER A 137 2.40 26.86 31.24
C SER A 137 2.15 27.95 30.20
N SER A 138 2.77 29.13 30.31
CA SER A 138 2.71 30.17 29.28
C SER A 138 3.61 29.87 28.08
N ILE A 139 4.79 29.30 28.32
CA ILE A 139 5.75 28.90 27.27
C ILE A 139 5.29 27.62 26.57
N PHE A 140 4.75 26.66 27.33
CA PHE A 140 4.24 25.38 26.85
C PHE A 140 2.74 25.27 27.13
N PRO A 141 1.89 26.01 26.39
CA PRO A 141 0.45 25.96 26.61
C PRO A 141 -0.07 24.55 26.29
N SER A 142 -0.53 23.86 27.33
CA SER A 142 -1.22 22.59 27.20
C SER A 142 -2.38 22.75 26.22
N ARG A 143 -2.30 22.09 25.05
CA ARG A 143 -3.38 22.10 24.05
C ARG A 143 -4.57 21.22 24.47
N ILE A 144 -4.86 21.15 25.77
CA ILE A 144 -5.91 20.35 26.40
C ILE A 144 -6.85 21.34 27.11
N GLN A 145 -7.72 22.00 26.33
CA GLN A 145 -9.09 22.40 26.68
C GLN A 145 -9.68 23.29 25.56
N LYS A 146 -10.29 22.65 24.56
CA LYS A 146 -11.45 23.19 23.83
C LYS A 146 -12.46 22.07 23.59
N ARG A 147 -13.02 21.57 24.69
CA ARG A 147 -14.36 20.98 24.78
C ARG A 147 -14.94 21.32 26.15
N THR A 148 -14.95 22.61 26.47
CA THR A 148 -15.88 23.16 27.46
C THR A 148 -17.25 23.25 26.78
N THR A 149 -18.12 22.33 27.17
CA THR A 149 -19.51 22.60 27.54
C THR A 149 -20.09 23.93 27.01
N LYS A 150 -20.83 23.86 25.89
CA LYS A 150 -21.89 24.84 25.61
C LYS A 150 -23.06 24.58 26.57
N LYS A 151 -22.96 25.16 27.77
CA LYS A 151 -24.06 25.53 28.67
C LYS A 151 -23.55 26.76 29.43
N GLY A 152 -24.12 27.95 29.32
CA GLY A 152 -25.30 28.36 28.58
C GLY A 152 -25.40 29.88 28.51
N ASN A 153 -26.52 30.36 27.99
CA ASN A 153 -27.36 31.37 28.63
C ASN A 153 -28.55 31.66 27.72
N LEU A 154 -29.67 30.98 27.97
CA LEU A 154 -30.97 31.63 27.84
C LEU A 154 -31.60 31.57 29.23
N SER A 155 -31.65 32.73 29.86
CA SER A 155 -32.35 32.98 31.11
C SER A 155 -33.87 32.86 30.93
N LYS A 156 -34.53 32.60 32.07
CA LYS A 156 -35.94 32.92 32.40
C LYS A 156 -37.00 32.03 31.74
N ASN A 157 -37.65 31.18 32.54
CA ASN A 157 -38.93 31.53 33.16
C ASN A 157 -39.60 30.37 33.94
N LEU A 158 -40.21 30.75 35.07
CA LEU A 158 -41.41 30.19 35.72
C LEU A 158 -41.36 28.83 36.45
N SER A 159 -41.32 28.95 37.78
CA SER A 159 -42.18 28.33 38.82
C SER A 159 -43.26 27.30 38.43
N GLY A 160 -43.41 26.26 39.26
CA GLY A 160 -44.69 25.55 39.44
C GLY A 160 -44.60 24.08 39.92
N THR A 161 -44.76 23.88 41.23
CA THR A 161 -45.52 22.82 41.94
C THR A 161 -45.79 21.45 41.28
N GLY A 162 -45.58 20.35 42.02
CA GLY A 162 -46.26 19.07 41.74
C GLY A 162 -45.70 17.84 42.48
N GLU A 163 -46.52 17.24 43.34
CA GLU A 163 -46.25 16.18 44.32
C GLU A 163 -45.97 14.76 43.77
N LEU A 164 -45.28 14.00 44.64
CA LEU A 164 -45.33 12.56 44.96
C LEU A 164 -46.31 11.63 44.19
N LYS A 165 -45.83 10.42 43.85
CA LYS A 165 -46.54 9.16 44.16
C LYS A 165 -45.62 7.92 44.12
N GLU A 166 -45.80 7.07 45.14
CA GLU A 166 -45.08 5.82 45.40
C GLU A 166 -45.60 4.60 44.61
N LYS A 167 -44.66 3.69 44.25
CA LYS A 167 -44.62 2.20 44.30
C LYS A 167 -45.91 1.35 44.07
N PRO A 168 -45.82 0.16 43.42
CA PRO A 168 -45.25 -1.02 44.08
C PRO A 168 -44.41 -2.00 43.24
N LYS A 169 -43.63 -2.79 43.99
CA LYS A 169 -42.86 -3.97 43.57
C LYS A 169 -43.79 -5.10 43.13
N SER A 170 -43.45 -5.82 42.05
CA SER A 170 -43.86 -7.20 41.86
C SER A 170 -42.74 -8.04 41.23
N SER A 171 -42.49 -9.16 41.91
CA SER A 171 -41.97 -10.47 41.47
C SER A 171 -40.74 -10.57 40.56
N VAL A 172 -39.70 -11.11 41.17
CA VAL A 172 -38.54 -11.79 40.57
C VAL A 172 -38.95 -12.82 39.52
N LYS A 173 -38.32 -12.77 38.33
CA LYS A 173 -37.92 -13.95 37.57
C LYS A 173 -36.47 -13.81 37.16
N ALA A 174 -35.61 -14.65 37.74
CA ALA A 174 -34.28 -14.91 37.25
C ALA A 174 -34.37 -15.48 35.82
N ILE A 175 -33.69 -14.86 34.86
CA ILE A 175 -33.46 -15.43 33.53
C ILE A 175 -32.01 -15.14 33.17
N ASN A 176 -31.26 -16.22 32.92
CA ASN A 176 -29.89 -16.27 32.43
C ASN A 176 -29.59 -15.21 31.33
N PRO A 177 -28.42 -14.56 31.33
CA PRO A 177 -28.01 -13.67 30.23
C PRO A 177 -27.63 -14.41 28.92
N ILE A 178 -28.02 -15.68 28.74
CA ILE A 178 -27.74 -16.46 27.53
C ILE A 178 -28.86 -16.36 26.48
N GLU A 179 -30.06 -15.86 26.82
CA GLU A 179 -31.18 -15.76 25.86
C GLU A 179 -31.39 -14.38 25.22
N LYS A 180 -30.59 -13.36 25.54
CA LYS A 180 -30.69 -12.04 24.89
C LYS A 180 -29.71 -11.82 23.73
N ILE A 181 -28.88 -12.81 23.41
CA ILE A 181 -28.05 -12.85 22.19
C ILE A 181 -28.77 -13.58 21.03
N LEU A 182 -29.90 -14.26 21.29
CA LEU A 182 -30.69 -14.98 20.29
C LEU A 182 -31.90 -14.22 19.71
N LYS A 183 -32.01 -12.91 19.93
CA LYS A 183 -33.02 -12.06 19.25
C LYS A 183 -32.41 -10.83 18.59
N ARG A 184 -31.36 -11.03 17.78
CA ARG A 184 -31.21 -10.21 16.57
C ARG A 184 -32.03 -10.86 15.47
N LYS A 185 -32.87 -10.04 14.83
CA LYS A 185 -33.76 -10.40 13.73
C LYS A 185 -33.12 -11.45 12.84
N LYS A 186 -33.81 -12.59 12.66
CA LYS A 186 -33.57 -13.50 11.54
C LYS A 186 -33.27 -12.65 10.30
N PRO A 187 -32.17 -12.88 9.57
CA PRO A 187 -32.10 -12.36 8.21
C PRO A 187 -33.39 -12.83 7.53
N LYS A 188 -34.01 -11.93 6.77
CA LYS A 188 -35.12 -12.29 5.89
C LYS A 188 -34.75 -13.60 5.22
N LYS A 189 -35.68 -14.57 5.27
CA LYS A 189 -35.64 -15.84 4.55
C LYS A 189 -34.80 -15.66 3.29
N GLU A 190 -33.79 -16.51 3.17
CA GLU A 190 -33.21 -16.91 1.91
C GLU A 190 -34.24 -16.68 0.81
N LYS A 191 -33.99 -15.66 -0.02
CA LYS A 191 -34.21 -15.95 -1.43
C LYS A 191 -33.24 -17.09 -1.65
N LYS A 192 -33.78 -18.33 -1.67
CA LYS A 192 -33.25 -19.33 -2.58
C LYS A 192 -32.93 -18.50 -3.82
N LEU A 193 -31.65 -18.33 -4.13
CA LEU A 193 -31.31 -18.39 -5.54
C LEU A 193 -31.81 -19.79 -5.88
N THR A 194 -33.05 -19.83 -6.38
CA THR A 194 -33.44 -20.81 -7.37
C THR A 194 -32.20 -20.97 -8.21
N GLU A 195 -31.75 -22.23 -8.29
CA GLU A 195 -30.84 -22.71 -9.31
C GLU A 195 -30.83 -21.69 -10.44
N LEU A 196 -29.70 -20.99 -10.61
CA LEU A 196 -29.44 -20.42 -11.92
C LEU A 196 -29.58 -21.65 -12.80
N ASP A 197 -30.70 -21.72 -13.52
CA ASP A 197 -31.04 -22.81 -14.40
C ASP A 197 -29.75 -23.08 -15.16
N ILE A 198 -29.13 -24.19 -14.80
CA ILE A 198 -28.22 -24.86 -15.69
C ILE A 198 -29.16 -25.12 -16.84
N ASN A 199 -29.10 -24.28 -17.87
CA ASN A 199 -29.73 -24.59 -19.13
C ASN A 199 -29.17 -25.98 -19.42
N PRO A 200 -29.98 -27.06 -19.35
CA PRO A 200 -29.48 -28.35 -19.75
C PRO A 200 -29.00 -28.14 -21.17
N LEU A 201 -27.83 -28.68 -21.51
CA LEU A 201 -27.32 -28.70 -22.87
C LEU A 201 -28.49 -28.99 -23.82
N ILE A 202 -29.02 -27.93 -24.43
CA ILE A 202 -30.02 -28.05 -25.47
C ILE A 202 -29.19 -28.60 -26.61
N GLU A 203 -29.39 -29.89 -26.91
CA GLU A 203 -28.93 -30.45 -28.18
C GLU A 203 -29.35 -29.47 -29.28
N PRO A 204 -28.45 -29.10 -30.21
CA PRO A 204 -28.74 -28.08 -31.20
C PRO A 204 -30.05 -28.44 -31.91
N ALA A 205 -31.08 -27.62 -31.69
CA ALA A 205 -32.31 -27.73 -32.44
C ALA A 205 -31.93 -27.60 -33.92
N GLU A 206 -32.36 -28.54 -34.75
CA GLU A 206 -32.29 -28.41 -36.21
C GLU A 206 -32.98 -27.10 -36.62
N VAL A 207 -32.18 -26.06 -36.84
CA VAL A 207 -32.65 -24.85 -37.50
C VAL A 207 -32.75 -25.20 -38.98
N ARG A 208 -33.93 -25.70 -39.38
CA ARG A 208 -34.35 -25.62 -40.77
C ARG A 208 -34.43 -24.14 -41.13
N ILE A 209 -33.45 -23.66 -41.90
CA ILE A 209 -33.55 -22.39 -42.60
C ILE A 209 -34.56 -22.58 -43.73
N THR A 210 -35.85 -22.49 -43.40
CA THR A 210 -36.90 -22.26 -44.41
C THR A 210 -36.95 -20.76 -44.68
N GLY A 211 -36.45 -20.37 -45.84
CA GLY A 211 -36.82 -19.13 -46.53
C GLY A 211 -36.38 -17.84 -45.84
N ILE A 212 -35.29 -17.25 -46.33
CA ILE A 212 -35.07 -15.81 -46.18
C ILE A 212 -36.23 -15.10 -46.88
N VAL A 213 -37.10 -14.43 -46.12
CA VAL A 213 -38.01 -13.42 -46.67
C VAL A 213 -37.18 -12.15 -46.87
N VAL A 214 -36.63 -12.00 -48.07
CA VAL A 214 -36.12 -10.71 -48.54
C VAL A 214 -37.34 -9.87 -48.90
N ASN A 215 -37.66 -8.90 -48.05
CA ASN A 215 -38.66 -7.89 -48.35
C ASN A 215 -38.05 -6.85 -49.30
N ASN A 216 -37.80 -7.24 -50.56
CA ASN A 216 -37.47 -6.31 -51.62
C ASN A 216 -38.77 -5.78 -52.20
N GLY A 217 -39.10 -4.55 -51.79
CA GLY A 217 -40.14 -3.75 -52.44
C GLY A 217 -39.77 -3.50 -53.90
N ILE A 218 -40.16 -4.40 -54.79
CA ILE A 218 -40.21 -4.17 -56.23
C ILE A 218 -41.53 -4.76 -56.71
N LYS A 219 -42.44 -3.89 -57.16
CA LYS A 219 -43.60 -4.28 -57.97
C LYS A 219 -43.07 -4.87 -59.28
N GLN A 220 -43.08 -6.20 -59.41
CA GLN A 220 -43.10 -6.85 -60.71
C GLN A 220 -44.33 -7.73 -60.79
N THR A 221 -45.26 -7.28 -61.62
CA THR A 221 -46.39 -8.02 -62.14
C THR A 221 -45.88 -9.29 -62.83
N ALA A 222 -46.23 -10.45 -62.29
CA ALA A 222 -46.07 -11.72 -63.00
C ALA A 222 -46.94 -11.71 -64.27
N PRO A 223 -46.43 -12.09 -65.46
CA PRO A 223 -47.29 -12.33 -66.61
C PRO A 223 -48.12 -13.60 -66.33
N LYS A 224 -49.44 -13.44 -66.35
CA LYS A 224 -50.38 -14.56 -66.42
C LYS A 224 -50.03 -15.38 -67.67
N VAL A 225 -49.61 -16.63 -67.47
CA VAL A 225 -49.63 -17.64 -68.53
C VAL A 225 -51.09 -17.95 -68.81
N ASN A 226 -51.65 -17.35 -69.86
CA ASN A 226 -52.94 -17.79 -70.40
C ASN A 226 -52.72 -19.14 -71.09
N LEU A 227 -53.36 -20.18 -70.55
CA LEU A 227 -53.68 -21.41 -71.25
C LEU A 227 -54.52 -21.06 -72.49
N ILE A 228 -53.93 -21.15 -73.67
CA ILE A 228 -54.67 -21.11 -74.93
C ILE A 228 -54.93 -22.56 -75.33
N HIS A 229 -56.20 -22.96 -75.27
CA HIS A 229 -56.73 -24.17 -75.89
C HIS A 229 -56.37 -24.22 -77.39
N PRO A 230 -56.00 -25.37 -77.97
CA PRO A 230 -55.93 -25.50 -79.42
C PRO A 230 -57.36 -25.55 -79.97
N LEU A 231 -57.73 -24.54 -80.76
CA LEU A 231 -58.90 -24.59 -81.63
C LEU A 231 -58.57 -25.49 -82.81
N GLU A 232 -59.36 -26.56 -82.95
CA GLU A 232 -59.49 -27.33 -84.17
C GLU A 232 -59.96 -26.41 -85.29
N ASN A 233 -59.18 -26.31 -86.37
CA ASN A 233 -59.69 -25.96 -87.69
C ASN A 233 -59.21 -27.00 -88.67
N LYS A 234 -60.17 -27.79 -89.17
CA LYS A 234 -60.05 -28.59 -90.39
C LYS A 234 -59.89 -27.63 -91.56
N GLU A 235 -58.89 -27.87 -92.39
CA GLU A 235 -58.95 -27.70 -93.84
C GLU A 235 -57.65 -28.25 -94.48
N GLU A 236 -57.80 -29.26 -95.32
CA GLU A 236 -56.83 -29.73 -96.31
C GLU A 236 -57.33 -29.27 -97.70
N PRO A 237 -56.56 -29.40 -98.81
CA PRO A 237 -55.11 -29.45 -98.98
C PRO A 237 -54.61 -28.61 -100.21
N VAL A 238 -53.42 -27.99 -100.19
CA VAL A 238 -52.71 -27.60 -101.44
C VAL A 238 -51.18 -27.67 -101.28
N LYS A 239 -50.53 -28.27 -102.29
CA LYS A 239 -49.09 -28.50 -102.46
C LYS A 239 -48.28 -27.21 -102.68
N THR A 240 -47.11 -27.10 -102.03
CA THR A 240 -45.80 -26.67 -102.59
C THR A 240 -44.73 -26.73 -101.48
N GLU A 241 -43.62 -27.42 -101.71
CA GLU A 241 -42.51 -27.61 -100.74
C GLU A 241 -41.85 -26.30 -100.27
N ASP A 242 -41.92 -25.22 -101.05
CA ASP A 242 -41.27 -23.94 -100.76
C ASP A 242 -41.87 -23.20 -99.55
N ASN A 243 -43.18 -23.34 -99.29
CA ASN A 243 -43.84 -22.66 -98.16
C ASN A 243 -43.54 -23.29 -96.80
N LYS A 244 -43.10 -24.57 -96.75
CA LYS A 244 -42.69 -25.23 -95.50
C LYS A 244 -41.28 -24.82 -95.08
N LEU A 245 -40.38 -24.58 -96.04
CA LEU A 245 -39.01 -24.12 -95.81
C LEU A 245 -38.99 -22.70 -95.25
N ILE A 246 -39.73 -21.76 -95.85
CA ILE A 246 -39.82 -20.37 -95.38
C ILE A 246 -40.40 -20.31 -93.96
N LYS A 247 -41.45 -21.09 -93.67
CA LYS A 247 -42.07 -21.13 -92.35
C LYS A 247 -41.14 -21.72 -91.27
N ARG A 248 -40.25 -22.65 -91.66
CA ARG A 248 -39.21 -23.23 -90.80
C ARG A 248 -38.08 -22.24 -90.52
N GLU A 249 -37.63 -21.49 -91.52
CA GLU A 249 -36.60 -20.45 -91.34
C GLU A 249 -37.08 -19.31 -90.43
N ILE A 250 -38.33 -18.87 -90.59
CA ILE A 250 -38.93 -17.85 -89.70
C ILE A 250 -38.98 -18.38 -88.25
N LEU A 251 -39.37 -19.64 -88.04
CA LEU A 251 -39.43 -20.26 -86.72
C LEU A 251 -38.04 -20.43 -86.08
N LEU A 252 -37.02 -20.79 -86.88
CA LEU A 252 -35.64 -20.88 -86.42
C LEU A 252 -35.10 -19.53 -85.99
N LYS A 253 -35.33 -18.48 -86.77
CA LYS A 253 -34.92 -17.11 -86.45
C LYS A 253 -35.63 -16.56 -85.20
N GLN A 254 -36.88 -16.94 -84.99
CA GLN A 254 -37.61 -16.63 -83.75
C GLN A 254 -37.01 -17.35 -82.53
N ARG A 255 -36.64 -18.63 -82.67
CA ARG A 255 -35.96 -19.39 -81.60
C ARG A 255 -34.57 -18.83 -81.29
N GLU A 256 -33.79 -18.46 -82.31
CA GLU A 256 -32.47 -17.84 -82.13
C GLU A 256 -32.60 -16.53 -81.33
N ASN A 257 -33.57 -15.68 -81.68
CA ASN A 257 -33.84 -14.45 -80.91
C ASN A 257 -34.29 -14.73 -79.47
N GLU A 258 -35.06 -15.80 -79.21
CA GLU A 258 -35.44 -16.19 -77.85
C GLU A 258 -34.25 -16.72 -77.04
N ILE A 259 -33.36 -17.48 -77.70
CA ILE A 259 -32.13 -17.98 -77.09
C ILE A 259 -31.22 -16.79 -76.73
N GLU A 260 -31.01 -15.85 -77.65
CA GLU A 260 -30.17 -14.67 -77.40
C GLU A 260 -30.71 -13.82 -76.23
N LYS A 261 -32.04 -13.67 -76.13
CA LYS A 261 -32.67 -12.98 -74.99
C LYS A 261 -32.46 -13.71 -73.67
N LYS A 262 -32.56 -15.04 -73.68
CA LYS A 262 -32.30 -15.87 -72.48
C LYS A 262 -30.83 -15.84 -72.08
N GLU A 263 -29.91 -15.86 -73.04
CA GLU A 263 -28.47 -15.76 -72.81
C GLU A 263 -28.12 -14.41 -72.16
N LYS A 264 -28.65 -13.29 -72.69
CA LYS A 264 -28.46 -11.96 -72.07
C LYS A 264 -29.02 -11.89 -70.65
N PHE A 265 -30.21 -12.46 -70.40
CA PHE A 265 -30.78 -12.52 -69.06
C PHE A 265 -29.91 -13.33 -68.10
N ILE A 266 -29.42 -14.49 -68.54
CA ILE A 266 -28.52 -15.34 -67.76
C ILE A 266 -27.21 -14.58 -67.44
N GLU A 267 -26.64 -13.87 -68.41
CA GLU A 267 -25.42 -13.08 -68.21
C GLU A 267 -25.60 -11.94 -67.18
N GLU A 268 -26.75 -11.26 -67.20
CA GLU A 268 -27.10 -10.27 -66.17
C GLU A 268 -27.24 -10.90 -64.78
N GLN A 269 -27.89 -12.07 -64.68
CA GLN A 269 -28.01 -12.78 -63.39
C GLN A 269 -26.65 -13.24 -62.86
N TYR A 270 -25.74 -13.70 -63.73
CA TYR A 270 -24.37 -14.05 -63.34
C TYR A 270 -23.61 -12.85 -62.78
N LYS A 271 -23.76 -11.65 -63.38
CA LYS A 271 -23.13 -10.42 -62.88
C LYS A 271 -23.64 -10.03 -61.49
N ILE A 272 -24.94 -10.17 -61.25
CA ILE A 272 -25.53 -9.93 -59.91
C ILE A 272 -24.98 -10.93 -58.90
N LEU A 273 -24.94 -12.22 -59.25
CA LEU A 273 -24.44 -13.28 -58.37
C LEU A 273 -22.96 -13.06 -58.01
N GLU A 274 -22.14 -12.64 -58.97
CA GLU A 274 -20.72 -12.35 -58.74
C GLU A 274 -20.52 -11.14 -57.82
N PHE A 275 -21.38 -10.13 -57.93
CA PHE A 275 -21.38 -8.98 -57.02
C PHE A 275 -21.77 -9.40 -55.59
N GLU A 276 -22.82 -10.20 -55.44
CA GLU A 276 -23.25 -10.72 -54.14
C GLU A 276 -22.18 -11.60 -53.49
N GLN A 277 -21.50 -12.44 -54.27
CA GLN A 277 -20.36 -13.24 -53.78
C GLN A 277 -19.24 -12.35 -53.21
N LYS A 278 -18.86 -11.28 -53.92
CA LYS A 278 -17.83 -10.33 -53.44
C LYS A 278 -18.24 -9.61 -52.15
N GLU A 279 -19.50 -9.24 -51.99
CA GLU A 279 -19.99 -8.65 -50.73
C GLU A 279 -19.99 -9.66 -49.57
N VAL A 280 -20.35 -10.93 -49.83
CA VAL A 280 -20.26 -12.00 -48.81
C VAL A 280 -18.81 -12.24 -48.39
N GLU A 281 -17.86 -12.29 -49.32
CA GLU A 281 -16.43 -12.44 -49.00
C GLU A 281 -15.91 -11.30 -48.12
N LYS A 282 -16.31 -10.07 -48.42
CA LYS A 282 -15.96 -8.88 -47.63
C LYS A 282 -16.54 -8.94 -46.21
N LEU A 283 -17.80 -9.35 -46.06
CA LEU A 283 -18.44 -9.54 -44.76
C LEU A 283 -17.76 -10.65 -43.95
N LEU A 284 -17.38 -11.75 -44.61
CA LEU A 284 -16.64 -12.85 -43.98
C LEU A 284 -15.29 -12.38 -43.45
N TYR A 285 -14.54 -11.60 -44.25
CA TYR A 285 -13.28 -11.00 -43.82
C TYR A 285 -13.43 -10.12 -42.58
N GLN A 286 -14.43 -9.23 -42.58
CA GLN A 286 -14.71 -8.35 -41.42
C GLN A 286 -15.10 -9.14 -40.17
N THR A 287 -15.85 -10.22 -40.34
CA THR A 287 -16.28 -11.09 -39.25
C THR A 287 -15.08 -11.81 -38.63
N ASN A 288 -14.17 -12.34 -39.45
CA ASN A 288 -12.94 -12.99 -38.99
C ASN A 288 -12.02 -12.02 -38.22
N GLU A 289 -11.89 -10.76 -38.66
CA GLU A 289 -11.12 -9.75 -37.93
C GLU A 289 -11.75 -9.40 -36.57
N LYS A 290 -13.09 -9.30 -36.51
CA LYS A 290 -13.81 -9.12 -35.23
C LYS A 290 -13.65 -10.32 -34.32
N GLU A 291 -13.68 -11.54 -34.86
CA GLU A 291 -13.47 -12.76 -34.09
C GLU A 291 -12.07 -12.74 -33.43
N LYS A 292 -11.03 -12.38 -34.19
CA LYS A 292 -9.67 -12.20 -33.64
C LYS A 292 -9.62 -11.15 -32.53
N ASP A 293 -10.26 -9.99 -32.69
CA ASP A 293 -10.33 -8.96 -31.63
C ASP A 293 -11.03 -9.49 -30.36
N ILE A 294 -12.14 -10.23 -30.53
CA ILE A 294 -12.85 -10.86 -29.41
C ILE A 294 -11.96 -11.89 -28.71
N THR A 295 -11.26 -12.77 -29.45
CA THR A 295 -10.33 -13.75 -28.87
C THR A 295 -9.22 -13.07 -28.08
N ASN A 296 -8.65 -11.98 -28.61
CA ASN A 296 -7.62 -11.21 -27.91
C ASN A 296 -8.15 -10.58 -26.61
N ARG A 297 -9.36 -10.02 -26.63
CA ARG A 297 -10.00 -9.48 -25.42
C ARG A 297 -10.30 -10.57 -24.40
N LEU A 298 -10.72 -11.76 -24.86
CA LEU A 298 -11.00 -12.90 -23.99
C LEU A 298 -9.71 -13.36 -23.28
N LEU A 299 -8.58 -13.40 -24.00
CA LEU A 299 -7.27 -13.69 -23.42
C LEU A 299 -6.84 -12.67 -22.36
N VAL A 300 -7.10 -11.37 -22.60
CA VAL A 300 -6.85 -10.31 -21.60
C VAL A 300 -7.73 -10.51 -20.37
N LEU A 301 -9.02 -10.80 -20.56
CA LEU A 301 -9.97 -11.05 -19.46
C LEU A 301 -9.58 -12.28 -18.65
N GLU A 302 -9.12 -13.36 -19.27
CA GLU A 302 -8.61 -14.54 -18.58
C GLU A 302 -7.37 -14.23 -17.72
N ARG A 303 -6.46 -13.39 -18.23
CA ARG A 303 -5.30 -12.93 -17.44
C ARG A 303 -5.75 -12.12 -16.21
N VAL A 304 -6.69 -11.19 -16.39
CA VAL A 304 -7.25 -10.39 -15.29
C VAL A 304 -7.96 -11.29 -14.28
N LYS A 305 -8.73 -12.28 -14.73
CA LYS A 305 -9.40 -13.26 -13.86
C LYS A 305 -8.38 -14.03 -13.01
N ARG A 306 -7.32 -14.57 -13.61
CA ARG A 306 -6.25 -15.25 -12.88
C ARG A 306 -5.58 -14.34 -11.85
N GLN A 307 -5.38 -13.06 -12.16
CA GLN A 307 -4.82 -12.09 -11.22
C GLN A 307 -5.76 -11.81 -10.04
N ILE A 308 -7.07 -11.70 -10.29
CA ILE A 308 -8.07 -11.54 -9.23
C ILE A 308 -8.07 -12.76 -8.30
N GLU A 309 -8.09 -13.98 -8.86
CA GLU A 309 -8.04 -15.21 -8.08
C GLU A 309 -6.74 -15.31 -7.23
N GLN A 310 -5.61 -14.88 -7.78
CA GLN A 310 -4.34 -14.80 -7.02
C GLN A 310 -4.43 -13.78 -5.88
N ARG A 311 -5.05 -12.61 -6.11
CA ARG A 311 -5.28 -11.60 -5.07
C ARG A 311 -6.21 -12.09 -3.98
N GLU A 312 -7.30 -12.77 -4.32
CA GLU A 312 -8.22 -13.36 -3.33
C GLU A 312 -7.51 -14.41 -2.46
N ARG A 313 -6.68 -15.27 -3.05
CA ARG A 313 -5.86 -16.22 -2.27
C ARG A 313 -4.88 -15.50 -1.35
N ALA A 314 -4.24 -14.44 -1.83
CA ALA A 314 -3.33 -13.64 -1.02
C ALA A 314 -4.05 -12.90 0.11
N LEU A 315 -5.25 -12.38 -0.14
CA LEU A 315 -6.14 -11.77 0.85
C LEU A 315 -6.53 -12.77 1.94
N ASN A 316 -6.99 -13.96 1.57
CA ASN A 316 -7.38 -14.99 2.54
C ASN A 316 -6.20 -15.44 3.41
N LEU A 317 -5.03 -15.66 2.80
CA LEU A 317 -3.81 -15.98 3.53
C LEU A 317 -3.40 -14.82 4.47
N ARG A 318 -3.63 -13.58 4.04
CA ARG A 318 -3.31 -12.38 4.80
C ARG A 318 -4.26 -12.20 5.99
N GLU A 319 -5.55 -12.40 5.80
CA GLU A 319 -6.54 -12.41 6.87
C GLU A 319 -6.19 -13.46 7.91
N GLU A 320 -5.87 -14.69 7.49
CA GLU A 320 -5.45 -15.75 8.41
C GLU A 320 -4.17 -15.38 9.19
N GLN A 321 -3.19 -14.74 8.52
CA GLN A 321 -1.98 -14.25 9.18
C GLN A 321 -2.26 -13.12 10.18
N LEU A 322 -3.17 -12.20 9.84
CA LEU A 322 -3.58 -11.11 10.70
C LEU A 322 -4.38 -11.61 11.91
N GLU A 323 -5.29 -12.56 11.72
CA GLU A 323 -6.00 -13.23 12.81
C GLU A 323 -5.02 -13.94 13.74
N LYS A 324 -4.07 -14.71 13.20
CA LYS A 324 -3.00 -15.34 14.00
C LYS A 324 -2.17 -14.31 14.76
N ARG A 325 -1.85 -13.16 14.14
CA ARG A 325 -1.13 -12.06 14.80
C ARG A 325 -1.98 -11.41 15.89
N LEU A 326 -3.26 -11.15 15.65
CA LEU A 326 -4.19 -10.58 16.62
C LEU A 326 -4.41 -11.51 17.81
N VAL A 327 -4.57 -12.81 17.58
CA VAL A 327 -4.65 -13.83 18.62
C VAL A 327 -3.36 -13.85 19.44
N LYS A 328 -2.19 -13.83 18.79
CA LYS A 328 -0.90 -13.75 19.49
C LYS A 328 -0.80 -12.46 20.31
N ILE A 329 -1.14 -11.30 19.75
CA ILE A 329 -1.15 -10.02 20.46
C ILE A 329 -2.08 -10.09 21.67
N GLY A 330 -3.31 -10.59 21.52
CA GLY A 330 -4.25 -10.78 22.62
C GLY A 330 -3.73 -11.75 23.69
N GLN A 331 -3.08 -12.85 23.30
CA GLN A 331 -2.43 -13.77 24.23
C GLN A 331 -1.24 -13.11 24.96
N TYR A 332 -0.47 -12.26 24.27
CA TYR A 332 0.63 -11.50 24.86
C TYR A 332 0.12 -10.44 25.83
N SER A 333 -0.90 -9.66 25.45
CA SER A 333 -1.58 -8.72 26.34
C SER A 333 -2.13 -9.44 27.57
N LYS A 334 -2.75 -10.60 27.40
CA LYS A 334 -3.23 -11.43 28.51
C LYS A 334 -2.10 -11.93 29.41
N LYS A 335 -0.96 -12.36 28.85
CA LYS A 335 0.23 -12.78 29.62
C LYS A 335 0.87 -11.61 30.37
N MET A 336 0.98 -10.43 29.76
CA MET A 336 1.49 -9.22 30.40
C MET A 336 0.57 -8.79 31.55
N ILE A 337 -0.74 -8.74 31.32
CA ILE A 337 -1.74 -8.43 32.36
C ILE A 337 -1.67 -9.46 33.48
N GLN A 338 -1.50 -10.76 33.18
CA GLN A 338 -1.36 -11.81 34.20
C GLN A 338 -0.04 -11.68 34.99
N GLN A 339 1.06 -11.30 34.35
CA GLN A 339 2.33 -11.03 35.02
C GLN A 339 2.25 -9.78 35.90
N GLU A 340 1.64 -8.70 35.41
CA GLU A 340 1.37 -7.48 36.18
C GLU A 340 0.42 -7.75 37.36
N LEU A 341 -0.62 -8.58 37.18
CA LEU A 341 -1.52 -9.03 38.25
C LEU A 341 -0.80 -9.93 39.27
N GLN A 342 0.15 -10.78 38.85
CA GLN A 342 0.97 -11.58 39.76
C GLN A 342 1.94 -10.72 40.58
N ILE A 343 2.51 -9.69 39.96
CA ILE A 343 3.37 -8.69 40.63
C ILE A 343 2.53 -7.83 41.59
N SER A 344 1.31 -7.46 41.18
CA SER A 344 0.35 -6.72 42.01
C SER A 344 -0.16 -7.54 43.20
N ASN A 345 -0.36 -8.85 43.06
CA ASN A 345 -0.83 -9.71 44.15
C ASN A 345 0.23 -9.95 45.25
N GLN A 346 1.51 -9.68 44.98
CA GLN A 346 2.56 -9.67 46.00
C GLN A 346 2.62 -8.33 46.77
N SER A 347 1.99 -7.27 46.26
CA SER A 347 1.89 -5.95 46.89
C SER A 347 0.47 -5.73 47.43
N LYS A 348 0.26 -6.20 48.65
CA LYS A 348 -1.00 -6.24 49.44
C LYS A 348 -2.03 -5.10 49.21
N LYS A 349 -3.31 -5.51 49.37
CA LYS A 349 -4.43 -4.80 50.05
C LYS A 349 -4.29 -3.27 50.12
N LEU A 350 -5.01 -2.56 49.24
CA LEU A 350 -5.98 -1.51 49.61
C LEU A 350 -6.66 -0.97 48.32
N ASP A 351 -7.98 -0.87 48.42
CA ASP A 351 -8.94 0.02 47.73
C ASP A 351 -9.23 -0.11 46.23
N ASN A 352 -10.41 -0.71 46.00
CA ASN A 352 -11.46 -0.43 45.01
C ASN A 352 -11.13 0.60 43.90
N PHE A 353 -11.05 0.10 42.67
CA PHE A 353 -11.30 0.89 41.47
C PHE A 353 -12.47 0.28 40.70
N ASP A 354 -13.46 1.13 40.41
CA ASP A 354 -14.67 0.84 39.66
C ASP A 354 -14.35 0.30 38.26
N GLU A 355 -15.04 -0.77 37.89
CA GLU A 355 -15.10 -1.30 36.53
C GLU A 355 -15.87 -0.33 35.63
N THR A 356 -15.15 0.45 34.82
CA THR A 356 -15.73 1.03 33.61
C THR A 356 -15.34 0.16 32.42
N GLU A 357 -16.31 -0.59 31.90
CA GLU A 357 -16.26 -1.23 30.57
C GLU A 357 -16.04 -0.15 29.49
N ASP A 358 -14.78 0.14 29.16
CA ASP A 358 -14.48 0.86 27.93
C ASP A 358 -14.56 -0.13 26.76
N SER A 359 -15.65 0.02 26.00
CA SER A 359 -15.88 -0.66 24.74
C SER A 359 -14.72 -0.41 23.77
N PHE A 360 -13.94 -1.46 23.47
CA PHE A 360 -12.96 -1.46 22.40
C PHE A 360 -13.67 -1.18 21.05
N THR A 361 -13.52 0.03 20.53
CA THR A 361 -13.83 0.32 19.13
C THR A 361 -12.86 -0.42 18.21
N LEU A 362 -13.42 -1.13 17.23
CA LEU A 362 -12.73 -1.78 16.11
C LEU A 362 -11.74 -0.77 15.49
N TYR A 363 -10.44 -0.95 15.74
CA TYR A 363 -9.40 -0.15 15.09
C TYR A 363 -9.49 -0.40 13.58
N GLU A 364 -9.78 0.65 12.80
CA GLU A 364 -9.61 0.63 11.35
C GLU A 364 -8.19 0.16 10.99
N GLU A 365 -8.08 -0.74 10.01
CA GLU A 365 -6.87 -1.40 9.51
C GLU A 365 -5.82 -0.46 8.88
N LYS A 366 -5.31 0.53 9.62
CA LYS A 366 -4.22 1.41 9.13
C LYS A 366 -2.87 0.86 9.58
N ARG A 367 -2.10 0.35 8.62
CA ARG A 367 -0.68 -0.02 8.78
C ARG A 367 0.14 1.21 9.17
N MET A 368 0.81 1.15 10.32
CA MET A 368 1.61 2.26 10.87
C MET A 368 3.00 2.35 10.23
N ASP A 369 3.49 1.26 9.64
CA ASP A 369 4.83 1.05 9.08
C ASP A 369 4.92 1.32 7.57
N GLN A 370 3.79 1.55 6.91
CA GLN A 370 3.75 1.91 5.49
C GLN A 370 3.85 3.43 5.33
N VAL A 371 4.84 3.89 4.55
CA VAL A 371 4.96 5.33 4.24
C VAL A 371 3.87 5.75 3.25
N LYS A 372 3.02 6.70 3.66
CA LYS A 372 2.04 7.34 2.77
C LYS A 372 2.66 8.51 2.02
N ILE A 373 2.32 8.64 0.74
CA ILE A 373 2.71 9.76 -0.12
C ILE A 373 2.10 11.05 0.45
N HIS A 374 2.93 12.04 0.75
CA HIS A 374 2.50 13.38 1.17
C HIS A 374 3.09 14.43 0.20
N GLY A 375 2.24 15.05 -0.61
CA GLY A 375 2.59 16.22 -1.44
C GLY A 375 3.04 15.94 -2.88
N ASN A 376 3.46 17.01 -3.58
CA ASN A 376 3.78 17.05 -5.01
C ASN A 376 5.14 16.42 -5.42
N LYS A 377 5.83 15.68 -4.53
CA LYS A 377 7.14 15.07 -4.85
C LYS A 377 6.95 13.68 -5.45
N LYS A 378 7.57 13.41 -6.61
CA LYS A 378 7.54 12.10 -7.29
C LYS A 378 8.39 11.00 -6.62
N GLU A 379 8.66 11.12 -5.31
CA GLU A 379 9.60 10.26 -4.59
C GLU A 379 9.04 9.86 -3.22
N ILE A 380 9.18 8.59 -2.85
CA ILE A 380 8.85 8.05 -1.53
C ILE A 380 10.14 7.89 -0.74
N ILE A 381 10.29 8.68 0.34
CA ILE A 381 11.42 8.58 1.26
C ILE A 381 11.09 7.53 2.33
N ILE A 382 11.91 6.49 2.44
CA ILE A 382 11.68 5.37 3.34
C ILE A 382 12.54 5.54 4.60
N LYS A 383 11.86 5.78 5.71
CA LYS A 383 12.48 5.89 7.03
C LYS A 383 12.87 4.52 7.56
N MET A 384 13.81 4.52 8.49
CA MET A 384 14.29 3.34 9.20
C MET A 384 13.14 2.54 9.82
N GLY A 385 13.04 1.25 9.51
CA GLY A 385 11.98 0.36 10.01
C GLY A 385 10.64 0.45 9.25
N TYR A 386 10.58 1.21 8.15
CA TYR A 386 9.40 1.36 7.30
C TYR A 386 9.64 0.73 5.92
N TYR A 387 8.56 0.62 5.15
CA TYR A 387 8.62 0.26 3.73
C TYR A 387 7.73 1.18 2.87
N GLY A 388 8.07 1.24 1.59
CA GLY A 388 7.26 1.87 0.54
C GLY A 388 6.81 0.83 -0.49
N LEU A 389 5.70 1.10 -1.15
CA LEU A 389 5.14 0.27 -2.23
C LEU A 389 4.68 1.15 -3.39
N ILE A 390 4.97 0.73 -4.62
CA ILE A 390 4.59 1.39 -5.88
C ILE A 390 3.99 0.32 -6.79
N GLN A 391 2.80 0.56 -7.34
CA GLN A 391 2.11 -0.37 -8.24
C GLN A 391 1.49 0.36 -9.44
N SER A 392 1.46 -0.30 -10.59
CA SER A 392 0.89 0.25 -11.84
C SER A 392 -0.62 0.50 -11.82
N TYR A 393 -1.37 -0.19 -10.96
CA TYR A 393 -2.84 -0.08 -10.89
C TYR A 393 -3.33 1.16 -10.14
N ASP A 394 -2.45 1.85 -9.40
CA ASP A 394 -2.81 3.12 -8.80
C ASP A 394 -2.80 4.22 -9.88
N ARG A 395 -3.96 4.41 -10.53
CA ARG A 395 -4.21 5.51 -11.47
C ARG A 395 -4.01 6.92 -10.88
N ASN A 396 -3.71 7.00 -9.58
CA ASN A 396 -3.49 8.23 -8.81
C ASN A 396 -2.01 8.44 -8.38
N MET A 397 -1.03 7.67 -8.86
CA MET A 397 0.34 7.80 -8.36
C MET A 397 1.12 8.97 -8.96
N SER A 398 1.45 9.94 -8.09
CA SER A 398 2.46 10.98 -8.32
C SER A 398 3.90 10.48 -8.13
N ALA A 399 4.15 9.35 -7.46
CA ALA A 399 5.49 8.91 -7.08
C ALA A 399 6.02 7.75 -7.94
N THR A 400 7.25 7.86 -8.41
CA THR A 400 7.90 6.91 -9.34
C THR A 400 9.28 6.46 -8.85
N LYS A 401 9.70 6.92 -7.67
CA LYS A 401 11.03 6.63 -7.12
C LYS A 401 10.95 6.33 -5.64
N PHE A 402 11.80 5.41 -5.18
CA PHE A 402 12.11 5.23 -3.77
C PHE A 402 13.43 5.89 -3.43
N ARG A 403 13.53 6.46 -2.23
CA ARG A 403 14.75 7.05 -1.69
C ARG A 403 14.99 6.58 -0.25
N ILE A 404 16.23 6.21 0.05
CA ILE A 404 16.74 6.14 1.42
C ILE A 404 17.98 7.01 1.51
N GLU A 405 18.06 7.82 2.56
CA GLU A 405 19.23 8.65 2.85
C GLU A 405 20.04 8.02 3.99
N GLY A 406 21.36 7.91 3.81
CA GLY A 406 22.27 7.49 4.88
C GLY A 406 22.12 6.03 5.35
N LEU A 407 22.15 5.05 4.45
CA LEU A 407 22.30 3.64 4.84
C LEU A 407 23.70 3.41 5.39
N GLY A 408 23.81 3.34 6.72
CA GLY A 408 24.97 2.87 7.47
C GLY A 408 25.05 1.34 7.50
N SER A 409 25.03 0.74 8.69
CA SER A 409 24.97 -0.72 8.88
C SER A 409 23.63 -1.35 8.46
N GLY A 410 22.59 -0.53 8.30
CA GLY A 410 21.28 -0.94 7.77
C GLY A 410 21.31 -1.23 6.26
N ILE A 411 20.26 -1.90 5.78
CA ILE A 411 20.13 -2.34 4.38
C ILE A 411 18.83 -1.84 3.79
N GLY A 412 18.93 -1.22 2.61
CA GLY A 412 17.80 -1.02 1.71
C GLY A 412 17.57 -2.30 0.92
N LEU A 413 16.46 -3.00 1.22
CA LEU A 413 16.02 -4.16 0.44
C LEU A 413 14.95 -3.69 -0.55
N ILE A 414 15.21 -3.86 -1.84
CA ILE A 414 14.23 -3.60 -2.90
C ILE A 414 13.80 -4.95 -3.46
N LEU A 415 12.50 -5.15 -3.55
CA LEU A 415 11.89 -6.30 -4.20
C LEU A 415 10.97 -5.80 -5.32
N ARG A 416 11.04 -6.46 -6.48
CA ARG A 416 10.37 -5.99 -7.69
C ARG A 416 9.88 -7.14 -8.55
N ASP A 417 8.69 -6.96 -9.11
CA ASP A 417 8.16 -7.74 -10.23
C ASP A 417 7.94 -6.78 -11.40
N LEU A 418 8.85 -6.84 -12.37
CA LEU A 418 8.81 -5.99 -13.57
C LEU A 418 7.62 -6.32 -14.49
N LYS A 419 7.15 -7.57 -14.50
CA LYS A 419 6.08 -8.00 -15.40
C LYS A 419 4.73 -7.48 -14.95
N ASN A 420 4.49 -7.48 -13.63
CA ASN A 420 3.26 -6.96 -13.03
C ASN A 420 3.39 -5.51 -12.55
N ASN A 421 4.56 -4.88 -12.69
CA ASN A 421 4.87 -3.51 -12.27
C ASN A 421 4.50 -3.27 -10.80
N VAL A 422 5.01 -4.12 -9.91
CA VAL A 422 4.86 -3.97 -8.46
C VAL A 422 6.24 -3.92 -7.83
N PHE A 423 6.47 -2.89 -7.03
CA PHE A 423 7.78 -2.58 -6.43
C PHE A 423 7.60 -2.28 -4.95
N ALA A 424 8.51 -2.78 -4.14
CA ALA A 424 8.56 -2.45 -2.73
C ALA A 424 10.00 -2.24 -2.29
N MET A 425 10.22 -1.30 -1.38
CA MET A 425 11.52 -1.06 -0.77
C MET A 425 11.36 -0.93 0.74
N SER A 426 12.22 -1.58 1.51
CA SER A 426 12.26 -1.46 2.97
C SER A 426 13.62 -0.97 3.46
N HIS A 427 13.60 -0.29 4.62
CA HIS A 427 14.81 0.13 5.33
C HIS A 427 15.00 -0.73 6.58
N ILE A 428 15.87 -1.73 6.47
CA ILE A 428 16.18 -2.70 7.52
C ILE A 428 17.36 -2.22 8.35
N SER A 429 17.33 -2.45 9.66
CA SER A 429 18.36 -1.94 10.59
C SER A 429 18.97 -3.00 11.47
N LEU A 430 18.20 -4.03 11.82
CA LEU A 430 18.59 -5.08 12.76
C LEU A 430 18.46 -6.46 12.12
N PRO A 431 19.26 -7.45 12.54
CA PRO A 431 19.29 -8.74 11.85
C PRO A 431 18.14 -9.65 12.28
N ARG A 432 17.87 -9.75 13.60
CA ARG A 432 16.90 -10.70 14.15
C ARG A 432 15.84 -10.04 15.02
N SER A 433 14.57 -10.39 14.79
CA SER A 433 13.45 -9.96 15.60
C SER A 433 13.44 -10.59 17.00
N SER A 434 14.13 -11.73 17.17
CA SER A 434 14.23 -12.43 18.46
C SER A 434 14.90 -11.61 19.56
N ALA A 435 15.73 -10.63 19.19
CA ALA A 435 16.38 -9.71 20.12
C ALA A 435 15.50 -8.51 20.53
N SER A 436 14.31 -8.37 19.94
CA SER A 436 13.39 -7.26 20.23
C SER A 436 12.60 -7.47 21.52
N LYS A 437 12.27 -6.36 22.22
CA LYS A 437 11.26 -6.38 23.30
C LYS A 437 9.98 -7.04 22.80
N GLN A 438 9.36 -7.91 23.61
CA GLN A 438 8.19 -8.71 23.23
C GLN A 438 7.16 -7.87 22.44
N GLY A 439 6.94 -8.22 21.16
CA GLY A 439 5.91 -7.61 20.31
C GLY A 439 6.34 -6.44 19.41
N TYR A 440 7.54 -5.85 19.57
CA TYR A 440 7.96 -4.72 18.72
C TYR A 440 8.07 -5.08 17.23
N HIS A 441 8.59 -6.27 16.93
CA HIS A 441 8.65 -6.82 15.57
C HIS A 441 7.28 -7.06 14.92
N LEU A 442 6.19 -7.10 15.70
CA LEU A 442 4.83 -7.21 15.16
C LEU A 442 4.33 -5.86 14.63
N LEU A 443 4.81 -4.75 15.21
CA LEU A 443 4.45 -3.39 14.82
C LEU A 443 5.37 -2.84 13.72
N PHE A 444 6.66 -3.16 13.78
CA PHE A 444 7.68 -2.66 12.86
C PHE A 444 8.51 -3.81 12.26
N PRO A 445 7.89 -4.71 11.47
CA PRO A 445 8.57 -5.90 10.93
C PRO A 445 9.70 -5.53 9.96
N HIS A 446 9.66 -4.35 9.35
CA HIS A 446 10.69 -3.87 8.43
C HIS A 446 11.96 -3.38 9.11
N THR A 447 11.97 -3.31 10.46
CA THR A 447 13.19 -3.02 11.22
C THR A 447 14.16 -4.21 11.20
N PHE A 448 13.64 -5.44 11.16
CA PHE A 448 14.43 -6.66 11.27
C PHE A 448 14.55 -7.41 9.94
N ALA A 449 15.73 -7.93 9.60
CA ALA A 449 15.95 -8.64 8.35
C ALA A 449 15.07 -9.90 8.22
N ASP A 450 15.03 -10.72 9.27
CA ASP A 450 14.27 -11.98 9.31
C ASP A 450 12.76 -11.81 9.09
N THR A 451 12.17 -10.73 9.62
CA THR A 451 10.76 -10.40 9.41
C THR A 451 10.51 -9.57 8.15
N SER A 452 11.42 -8.65 7.80
CA SER A 452 11.23 -7.74 6.67
C SER A 452 11.17 -8.48 5.35
N VAL A 453 12.05 -9.45 5.10
CA VAL A 453 12.07 -10.18 3.82
C VAL A 453 10.72 -10.86 3.58
N LYS A 454 10.21 -11.57 4.59
CA LYS A 454 8.94 -12.29 4.53
C LYS A 454 7.75 -11.35 4.39
N ASP A 455 7.67 -10.29 5.22
CA ASP A 455 6.54 -9.37 5.16
C ASP A 455 6.55 -8.57 3.84
N LEU A 456 7.71 -8.15 3.35
CA LEU A 456 7.84 -7.40 2.09
C LEU A 456 7.43 -8.23 0.87
N ILE A 457 7.82 -9.52 0.80
CA ILE A 457 7.35 -10.44 -0.25
C ILE A 457 5.84 -10.63 -0.17
N ASN A 458 5.29 -10.87 1.02
CA ASN A 458 3.85 -11.02 1.19
C ASN A 458 3.10 -9.76 0.75
N ASN A 459 3.62 -8.58 1.07
CA ASN A 459 3.04 -7.30 0.63
C ASN A 459 3.12 -7.16 -0.90
N LEU A 460 4.20 -7.59 -1.56
CA LEU A 460 4.30 -7.62 -3.03
C LEU A 460 3.27 -8.55 -3.67
N LEU A 461 3.18 -9.79 -3.19
CA LEU A 461 2.24 -10.78 -3.71
C LEU A 461 0.79 -10.32 -3.53
N TYR A 462 0.48 -9.75 -2.36
CA TYR A 462 -0.83 -9.16 -2.08
C TYR A 462 -1.20 -8.06 -3.08
N ASN A 463 -0.23 -7.24 -3.51
CA ASN A 463 -0.46 -6.17 -4.48
C ASN A 463 -0.43 -6.65 -5.94
N GLY A 464 -0.32 -7.95 -6.19
CA GLY A 464 -0.42 -8.55 -7.53
C GLY A 464 0.91 -8.92 -8.17
N ALA A 465 2.01 -8.96 -7.41
CA ALA A 465 3.25 -9.56 -7.89
C ALA A 465 3.09 -11.09 -7.99
N SER A 466 3.76 -11.69 -8.97
CA SER A 466 3.89 -13.15 -9.08
C SER A 466 5.23 -13.58 -8.54
N ARG A 467 5.22 -14.58 -7.65
CA ARG A 467 6.42 -15.05 -6.92
C ARG A 467 7.59 -15.37 -7.83
N GLU A 468 7.32 -16.01 -8.97
CA GLU A 468 8.32 -16.43 -9.96
C GLU A 468 9.04 -15.25 -10.63
N ASN A 469 8.41 -14.07 -10.66
CA ASN A 469 8.97 -12.87 -11.26
C ASN A 469 9.66 -11.97 -10.24
N VAL A 470 9.52 -12.24 -8.93
CA VAL A 470 10.08 -11.37 -7.90
C VAL A 470 11.59 -11.52 -7.84
N LYS A 471 12.27 -10.38 -7.91
CA LYS A 471 13.72 -10.28 -7.80
C LYS A 471 14.12 -9.26 -6.75
N ALA A 472 15.33 -9.43 -6.22
CA ALA A 472 15.87 -8.58 -5.16
C ALA A 472 17.03 -7.70 -5.63
N LEU A 473 17.09 -6.48 -5.09
CA LEU A 473 18.28 -5.63 -5.08
C LEU A 473 18.58 -5.27 -3.62
N ILE A 474 19.86 -5.30 -3.25
CA ILE A 474 20.28 -5.04 -1.87
C ILE A 474 21.40 -4.00 -1.83
N VAL A 475 21.24 -2.97 -1.01
CA VAL A 475 22.21 -1.88 -0.89
C VAL A 475 22.39 -1.48 0.58
N GLY A 476 23.61 -1.15 0.98
CA GLY A 476 23.92 -0.68 2.34
C GLY A 476 24.85 -1.63 3.09
N GLY A 477 24.63 -1.85 4.38
CA GLY A 477 25.46 -2.76 5.18
C GLY A 477 26.91 -2.27 5.28
N ALA A 478 27.11 -0.96 5.45
CA ALA A 478 28.43 -0.38 5.64
C ALA A 478 28.97 -0.67 7.05
N LYS A 479 30.25 -1.03 7.13
CA LYS A 479 31.01 -1.10 8.37
C LYS A 479 31.51 0.30 8.73
N LEU A 480 30.70 1.07 9.45
CA LEU A 480 31.05 2.45 9.83
C LEU A 480 32.10 2.53 10.94
N PHE A 481 32.15 1.52 11.82
CA PHE A 481 33.09 1.45 12.95
C PHE A 481 34.00 0.24 12.77
N LEU A 482 35.30 0.43 13.03
CA LEU A 482 36.31 -0.61 12.79
C LEU A 482 36.24 -1.75 13.81
N ASP A 483 35.74 -1.48 15.02
CA ASP A 483 35.75 -2.43 16.14
C ASP A 483 34.33 -2.80 16.63
N TYR A 484 34.16 -4.10 16.94
CA TYR A 484 33.03 -4.78 17.61
C TYR A 484 31.64 -4.80 16.96
N ASP A 485 31.28 -3.87 16.06
CA ASP A 485 29.93 -3.88 15.46
C ASP A 485 29.85 -4.82 14.24
N MET A 486 29.29 -6.02 14.45
CA MET A 486 29.01 -7.00 13.40
C MET A 486 27.61 -6.85 12.77
N THR A 487 26.81 -5.87 13.21
CA THR A 487 25.41 -5.69 12.79
C THR A 487 25.28 -5.57 11.27
N TYR A 488 26.23 -4.89 10.61
CA TYR A 488 26.24 -4.76 9.14
C TYR A 488 26.31 -6.13 8.45
N GLN A 489 27.18 -7.02 8.92
CA GLN A 489 27.39 -8.35 8.35
C GLN A 489 26.22 -9.26 8.67
N GLU A 490 25.74 -9.23 9.92
CA GLU A 490 24.58 -10.03 10.34
C GLU A 490 23.31 -9.66 9.57
N ASN A 491 23.11 -8.37 9.27
CA ASN A 491 22.03 -7.89 8.41
C ASN A 491 22.14 -8.49 7.00
N ILE A 492 23.33 -8.42 6.39
CA ILE A 492 23.58 -8.95 5.04
C ILE A 492 23.29 -10.46 5.02
N ASP A 493 23.87 -11.19 5.96
CA ASP A 493 23.80 -12.65 6.03
C ASP A 493 22.35 -13.11 6.25
N THR A 494 21.62 -12.42 7.14
CA THR A 494 20.22 -12.77 7.42
C THR A 494 19.33 -12.50 6.21
N ILE A 495 19.50 -11.37 5.52
CA ILE A 495 18.72 -11.07 4.30
C ILE A 495 19.02 -12.11 3.22
N LYS A 496 20.30 -12.40 2.95
CA LYS A 496 20.69 -13.39 1.94
C LYS A 496 20.12 -14.78 2.26
N LYS A 497 20.20 -15.20 3.53
CA LYS A 497 19.62 -16.47 3.99
C LYS A 497 18.11 -16.54 3.78
N GLU A 498 17.38 -15.48 4.13
CA GLU A 498 15.92 -15.45 4.01
C GLU A 498 15.47 -15.36 2.55
N LEU A 499 16.18 -14.62 1.70
CA LEU A 499 15.93 -14.59 0.25
C LEU A 499 16.19 -15.95 -0.39
N GLN A 500 17.28 -16.62 -0.01
CA GLN A 500 17.59 -17.97 -0.47
C GLN A 500 16.52 -18.98 -0.05
N ALA A 501 16.08 -18.94 1.21
CA ALA A 501 15.01 -19.80 1.72
C ALA A 501 13.67 -19.59 0.99
N LEU A 502 13.46 -18.42 0.40
CA LEU A 502 12.26 -18.09 -0.36
C LEU A 502 12.45 -18.22 -1.89
N GLU A 503 13.63 -18.67 -2.33
CA GLU A 503 14.04 -18.85 -3.72
C GLU A 503 14.03 -17.55 -4.55
N ILE A 504 14.28 -16.41 -3.90
CA ILE A 504 14.33 -15.10 -4.56
C ILE A 504 15.76 -14.80 -5.02
N LYS A 505 15.94 -14.60 -6.33
CA LYS A 505 17.24 -14.23 -6.90
C LYS A 505 17.59 -12.78 -6.61
N ILE A 506 18.85 -12.53 -6.22
CA ILE A 506 19.43 -11.19 -6.13
C ILE A 506 19.98 -10.82 -7.51
N ASP A 507 19.45 -9.75 -8.10
CA ASP A 507 19.85 -9.26 -9.42
C ASP A 507 21.04 -8.30 -9.35
N ALA A 508 21.15 -7.51 -8.28
CA ALA A 508 22.30 -6.64 -8.03
C ALA A 508 22.48 -6.35 -6.54
N GLU A 509 23.73 -6.07 -6.16
CA GLU A 509 24.10 -5.73 -4.79
C GLU A 509 25.15 -4.62 -4.75
N ASP A 510 24.99 -3.66 -3.82
CA ASP A 510 26.00 -2.67 -3.44
C ASP A 510 26.11 -2.62 -1.91
N ILE A 511 26.70 -3.67 -1.36
CA ILE A 511 26.77 -3.96 0.08
C ILE A 511 28.19 -3.83 0.65
N GLY A 512 28.33 -3.72 1.98
CA GLY A 512 29.65 -3.70 2.64
C GLY A 512 30.36 -2.36 2.54
N GLY A 513 31.69 -2.31 2.68
CA GLY A 513 32.47 -1.07 2.60
C GLY A 513 32.44 -0.21 3.88
N LEU A 514 33.27 0.83 3.94
CA LEU A 514 33.54 1.58 5.18
C LEU A 514 32.70 2.84 5.38
N SER A 515 31.61 2.98 4.63
CA SER A 515 30.95 4.28 4.58
C SER A 515 29.51 4.19 4.11
N GLU A 516 28.69 5.08 4.65
CA GLU A 516 27.26 5.13 4.36
C GLU A 516 26.96 5.50 2.90
N ARG A 517 25.76 5.13 2.45
CA ARG A 517 25.27 5.48 1.12
C ARG A 517 23.79 5.80 1.09
N SER A 518 23.42 6.74 0.25
CA SER A 518 22.03 7.02 -0.09
C SER A 518 21.65 6.25 -1.34
N VAL A 519 20.41 5.77 -1.38
CA VAL A 519 19.88 4.95 -2.46
C VAL A 519 18.73 5.68 -3.11
N LEU A 520 18.72 5.69 -4.44
CA LEU A 520 17.62 6.12 -5.26
C LEU A 520 17.28 4.99 -6.23
N TYR A 521 16.03 4.53 -6.19
CA TYR A 521 15.55 3.50 -7.10
C TYR A 521 14.38 4.04 -7.91
N ASP A 522 14.53 4.03 -9.23
CA ASP A 522 13.51 4.48 -10.19
C ASP A 522 12.70 3.28 -10.69
N THR A 523 11.40 3.26 -10.41
CA THR A 523 10.52 2.14 -10.77
C THR A 523 10.14 2.15 -12.26
N ILE A 524 10.31 3.27 -12.96
CA ILE A 524 10.00 3.37 -14.40
C ILE A 524 11.15 2.79 -15.22
N ASN A 525 12.37 3.23 -14.90
CA ASN A 525 13.56 2.88 -15.66
C ASN A 525 14.28 1.64 -15.13
N ASP A 526 13.78 1.06 -14.04
CA ASP A 526 14.41 -0.06 -13.34
C ASP A 526 15.88 0.23 -12.95
N SER A 527 16.16 1.49 -12.60
CA SER A 527 17.53 1.95 -12.38
C SER A 527 17.79 2.13 -10.90
N LEU A 528 18.77 1.38 -10.39
CA LEU A 528 19.32 1.56 -9.07
C LEU A 528 20.50 2.53 -9.13
N SER A 529 20.44 3.59 -8.34
CA SER A 529 21.55 4.52 -8.20
C SER A 529 21.92 4.71 -6.74
N VAL A 530 23.22 4.79 -6.49
CA VAL A 530 23.77 4.89 -5.14
C VAL A 530 24.71 6.09 -5.07
N LYS A 531 24.64 6.83 -3.97
CA LYS A 531 25.52 7.95 -3.67
C LYS A 531 26.16 7.74 -2.31
N LYS A 532 27.46 7.49 -2.28
CA LYS A 532 28.19 7.40 -1.03
C LYS A 532 28.43 8.78 -0.42
N SER A 533 28.72 8.86 0.88
CA SER A 533 28.83 10.15 1.59
C SER A 533 29.89 11.12 1.05
N TRP A 534 30.92 10.63 0.33
CA TRP A 534 31.96 11.46 -0.32
C TRP A 534 31.72 11.69 -1.80
N GLU A 535 30.69 11.09 -2.40
CA GLU A 535 30.37 11.25 -3.82
C GLU A 535 29.43 12.46 -4.01
N PHE A 536 29.62 13.24 -5.08
CA PHE A 536 28.75 14.38 -5.41
C PHE A 536 27.48 13.94 -6.13
N GLN A 537 27.59 12.89 -6.94
CA GLN A 537 26.55 12.40 -7.82
C GLN A 537 26.22 10.94 -7.51
N TYR A 538 25.00 10.54 -7.87
CA TYR A 538 24.59 9.15 -7.82
C TYR A 538 25.29 8.35 -8.93
N ARG A 539 25.94 7.26 -8.57
CA ARG A 539 26.45 6.25 -9.49
C ARG A 539 25.36 5.23 -9.80
N LYS A 540 25.11 4.97 -11.08
CA LYS A 540 24.20 3.91 -11.52
C LYS A 540 24.81 2.53 -11.24
N ILE A 541 24.02 1.61 -10.69
CA ILE A 541 24.41 0.23 -10.37
C ILE A 541 23.79 -0.76 -11.36
N THR A 542 22.52 -0.55 -11.74
CA THR A 542 21.80 -1.32 -12.75
C THR A 542 21.25 -0.42 -13.83
#